data_AF-A0A2N7GC44-F1
#
_entry.id   AF-A0A2N7GC44-F1
#
_cell.length_a   1.000
_cell.length_b   1.000
_cell.length_c   1.000
_cell.angle_alpha   90.00
_cell.angle_beta   90.00
_cell.angle_gamma   90.00
#
_symmetry.space_group_name_H-M   'P 1'
#
loop_
_entity.id
_entity.type
_entity.pdbx_description
1 polymer ?
#
loop_
_entity_poly.entity_id
_entity_poly.type
_entity_poly.pdbx_seq_one_letter_code
_entity_poly.pdbx_strand_id
1 'polypeptide(L)'
;MSKLTAAERKARDDERFSQRVAERREKGEDVIAYALATKKAVKFLTKSERKAMNVRKAELLEEKRIKEKEELERIEATFTAAQDDE
;
A
#
# COMPACT_ATOMS: atom_id res chain seq x y z
N MET A 1 10.15 -8.22 34.45
CA MET A 1 9.29 -8.31 33.25
C MET A 1 9.83 -9.42 32.35
N SER A 2 9.09 -10.52 32.20
CA SER A 2 9.47 -11.56 31.23
C SER A 2 9.41 -10.99 29.81
N LYS A 3 10.40 -11.31 28.97
CA LYS A 3 10.37 -10.92 27.56
C LYS A 3 9.37 -11.81 26.85
N LEU A 4 8.41 -11.19 26.15
CA LEU A 4 7.46 -11.93 25.31
C LEU A 4 8.21 -12.76 24.25
N THR A 5 7.80 -14.01 24.13
CA THR A 5 8.22 -14.90 23.04
C THR A 5 7.79 -14.34 21.67
N ALA A 6 8.36 -14.87 20.60
CA ALA A 6 7.95 -14.47 19.25
C ALA A 6 6.46 -14.77 18.98
N ALA A 7 5.95 -15.88 19.50
CA ALA A 7 4.56 -16.28 19.36
C ALA A 7 3.62 -15.30 20.08
N GLU A 8 3.93 -14.93 21.32
CA GLU A 8 3.13 -13.98 22.10
C GLU A 8 3.15 -12.58 21.48
N ARG A 9 4.31 -12.13 20.97
CA ARG A 9 4.40 -10.86 20.23
C ARG A 9 3.52 -10.87 18.98
N LYS A 10 3.51 -11.98 18.24
CA LYS A 10 2.65 -12.14 17.06
C LYS A 10 1.17 -12.14 17.42
N ALA A 11 0.78 -12.87 18.46
CA ALA A 11 -0.62 -12.92 18.92
C ALA A 11 -1.12 -11.53 19.36
N ARG A 12 -0.32 -10.82 20.15
CA ARG A 12 -0.61 -9.45 20.57
C ARG A 12 -0.72 -8.48 19.39
N ASP A 13 0.18 -8.60 18.42
CA ASP A 13 0.13 -7.77 17.22
C ASP A 13 -1.14 -8.10 16.39
N ASP A 14 -1.45 -9.38 16.19
CA ASP A 14 -2.63 -9.84 15.47
C ASP A 14 -3.93 -9.33 16.13
N GLU A 15 -4.04 -9.42 17.45
CA GLU A 15 -5.18 -8.88 18.21
C GLU A 15 -5.30 -7.36 18.05
N ARG A 16 -4.19 -6.62 18.12
CA ARG A 16 -4.18 -5.18 17.89
C ARG A 16 -4.63 -4.80 16.48
N PHE A 17 -4.20 -5.55 15.46
CA PHE A 17 -4.60 -5.29 14.08
C PHE A 17 -6.06 -5.65 13.83
N SER A 18 -6.57 -6.73 14.41
CA SER A 18 -7.99 -7.10 14.28
C SER A 18 -8.90 -6.05 14.91
N GLN A 19 -8.57 -5.58 16.12
CA GLN A 19 -9.30 -4.51 16.82
C GLN A 19 -9.31 -3.23 15.99
N ARG A 20 -8.15 -2.77 15.52
CA ARG A 20 -8.06 -1.55 14.69
C ARG A 20 -8.85 -1.66 13.39
N VAL A 21 -8.83 -2.82 12.74
CA VAL A 21 -9.60 -3.05 11.52
C VAL A 21 -11.10 -3.02 11.82
N ALA A 22 -11.55 -3.61 12.92
CA ALA A 22 -12.95 -3.55 13.35
C ALA A 22 -13.40 -2.13 13.67
N GLU A 23 -12.65 -1.39 14.49
CA GLU A 23 -12.94 0.01 14.83
C GLU A 23 -13.05 0.89 13.58
N ARG A 24 -12.15 0.69 12.59
CA ARG A 24 -12.20 1.44 11.34
C ARG A 24 -13.47 1.15 10.55
N ARG A 25 -13.92 -0.10 10.52
CA ARG A 25 -15.21 -0.44 9.89
C ARG A 25 -16.37 0.26 10.58
N GLU A 26 -16.39 0.23 11.91
CA GLU A 26 -17.45 0.87 12.70
C GLU A 26 -17.48 2.38 12.51
N LYS A 27 -16.31 3.02 12.42
CA LYS A 27 -16.15 4.45 12.17
C LYS A 27 -16.37 4.85 10.70
N GLY A 28 -16.55 3.89 9.79
CA GLY A 28 -16.65 4.15 8.35
C GLY A 28 -15.34 4.62 7.71
N GLU A 29 -14.19 4.35 8.35
CA GLU A 29 -12.87 4.70 7.86
C GLU A 29 -12.38 3.72 6.78
N ASP A 30 -11.43 4.17 5.95
CA ASP A 30 -10.88 3.36 4.87
C ASP A 30 -9.93 2.25 5.38
N VAL A 31 -10.52 1.08 5.64
CA VAL A 31 -9.81 -0.13 6.06
C VAL A 31 -8.81 -0.60 5.01
N ILE A 32 -9.10 -0.40 3.72
CA ILE A 32 -8.24 -0.82 2.62
C ILE A 32 -6.99 0.04 2.58
N ALA A 33 -7.13 1.37 2.70
CA ALA A 33 -5.99 2.28 2.80
C ALA A 33 -5.12 1.94 4.02
N TYR A 34 -5.75 1.64 5.16
CA TYR A 34 -5.04 1.17 6.35
C TYR A 34 -4.26 -0.13 6.09
N ALA A 35 -4.87 -1.12 5.43
CA ALA A 35 -4.22 -2.38 5.10
C ALA A 35 -3.11 -2.27 4.04
N LEU A 36 -3.21 -1.31 3.10
CA LEU A 36 -2.14 -0.97 2.17
C LEU A 36 -0.93 -0.40 2.90
N ALA A 37 -1.15 0.49 3.86
CA ALA A 37 -0.08 1.07 4.69
C ALA A 37 0.50 0.05 5.68
N THR A 38 -0.36 -0.76 6.31
CA THR A 38 0.01 -1.78 7.30
C THR A 38 -0.23 -3.18 6.75
N LYS A 39 0.77 -3.70 6.03
CA LYS A 39 0.75 -5.03 5.37
C LYS A 39 0.24 -6.19 6.26
N LYS A 40 0.38 -6.11 7.59
CA LYS A 40 -0.14 -7.09 8.56
C LYS A 40 -1.67 -7.09 8.67
N ALA A 41 -2.32 -5.94 8.51
CA ALA A 41 -3.77 -5.79 8.62
C ALA A 41 -4.53 -6.50 7.48
N VAL A 42 -3.84 -6.81 6.37
CA VAL A 42 -4.38 -7.56 5.22
C VAL A 42 -4.98 -8.91 5.64
N LYS A 43 -4.47 -9.54 6.69
CA LYS A 43 -5.01 -10.82 7.21
C LYS A 43 -6.45 -10.70 7.73
N PHE A 44 -6.85 -9.52 8.20
CA PHE A 44 -8.15 -9.27 8.81
C PHE A 44 -9.18 -8.68 7.84
N LEU A 45 -8.81 -8.53 6.56
CA LEU A 45 -9.73 -8.13 5.51
C LEU A 45 -10.68 -9.27 5.14
N THR A 46 -11.93 -8.91 4.90
CA THR A 46 -12.94 -9.74 4.24
C THR A 46 -12.55 -10.00 2.78
N LYS A 47 -13.24 -10.94 2.14
CA LYS A 47 -12.98 -11.30 0.73
C LYS A 47 -13.21 -10.14 -0.23
N SER A 48 -14.27 -9.35 -0.01
CA SER A 48 -14.59 -8.16 -0.80
C SER A 48 -13.55 -7.05 -0.62
N GLU A 49 -13.17 -6.75 0.63
CA GLU A 49 -12.13 -5.77 0.93
C GLU A 49 -10.78 -6.17 0.32
N ARG A 50 -10.42 -7.47 0.36
CA ARG A 50 -9.21 -7.98 -0.27
C ARG A 50 -9.24 -7.80 -1.80
N LYS A 51 -10.39 -8.02 -2.43
CA LYS A 51 -10.55 -7.77 -3.87
C LYS A 51 -10.37 -6.28 -4.18
N ALA A 52 -11.02 -5.40 -3.44
CA ALA A 52 -10.91 -3.96 -3.61
C ALA A 52 -9.47 -3.45 -3.35
N MET A 53 -8.78 -4.01 -2.37
CA MET A 53 -7.37 -3.74 -2.11
C MET A 53 -6.48 -4.12 -3.29
N ASN A 54 -6.73 -5.26 -3.94
CA ASN A 54 -5.96 -5.68 -5.11
C ASN A 54 -6.19 -4.77 -6.32
N VAL A 55 -7.44 -4.32 -6.52
CA VAL A 55 -7.77 -3.34 -7.58
C VAL A 55 -6.99 -2.04 -7.34
N ARG A 56 -7.07 -1.47 -6.14
CA ARG A 56 -6.33 -0.25 -5.79
C ARG A 56 -4.82 -0.40 -5.92
N LYS A 57 -4.28 -1.59 -5.62
CA LYS A 57 -2.84 -1.86 -5.85
C LYS A 57 -2.49 -1.83 -7.33
N ALA A 58 -3.34 -2.39 -8.19
CA ALA A 58 -3.12 -2.39 -9.62
C ALA A 58 -3.20 -0.96 -10.18
N GLU A 59 -4.17 -0.16 -9.73
CA GLU A 59 -4.29 1.27 -10.08
C GLU A 59 -3.03 2.05 -9.68
N LEU A 60 -2.56 1.89 -8.43
CA LEU A 60 -1.33 2.54 -7.96
C LEU A 60 -0.07 2.11 -8.72
N LEU A 61 -0.04 0.88 -9.23
CA LEU A 61 1.07 0.39 -10.04
C LEU A 61 1.02 1.00 -11.45
N GLU A 62 -0.15 1.06 -12.05
CA GLU A 62 -0.33 1.64 -13.38
C GLU A 62 -0.05 3.15 -13.37
N GLU A 63 -0.52 3.87 -12.35
CA GLU A 63 -0.20 5.30 -12.18
C GLU A 63 1.31 5.55 -12.08
N LYS A 64 2.04 4.66 -11.39
CA LYS A 64 3.51 4.75 -11.32
C LYS A 64 4.14 4.51 -12.69
N ARG A 65 3.67 3.49 -13.41
CA ARG A 65 4.17 3.16 -14.74
C ARG A 65 3.98 4.32 -15.72
N ILE A 66 2.83 4.99 -15.68
CA ILE A 66 2.54 6.16 -16.51
C ILE A 66 3.49 7.31 -16.16
N LYS A 67 3.63 7.64 -14.88
CA LYS A 67 4.54 8.72 -14.42
C LYS A 67 6.00 8.45 -14.77
N GLU A 68 6.46 7.22 -14.63
CA GLU A 68 7.81 6.80 -15.04
C GLU A 68 8.01 6.97 -16.54
N LYS A 69 7.01 6.63 -17.37
CA LYS A 69 7.05 6.84 -18.82
C LYS A 69 7.12 8.33 -19.18
N GLU A 70 6.28 9.17 -18.57
CA GLU A 70 6.29 10.62 -18.76
C GLU A 70 7.60 11.26 -18.32
N GLU A 71 8.24 10.73 -17.27
CA GLU A 71 9.57 11.18 -16.83
C GLU A 71 10.66 10.79 -17.83
N LEU A 72 10.64 9.56 -18.34
CA LEU A 72 11.57 9.12 -19.38
C LEU A 72 11.43 9.95 -20.66
N GLU A 73 10.20 10.23 -21.11
CA GLU A 73 9.94 11.08 -22.28
C GLU A 73 10.45 12.52 -22.06
N ARG A 74 10.29 13.08 -20.86
CA ARG A 74 10.86 14.39 -20.52
C ARG A 74 12.38 14.38 -20.57
N ILE A 75 13.02 13.35 -20.02
CA ILE A 75 14.48 13.21 -20.04
C ILE A 75 14.98 13.06 -21.49
N GLU A 76 14.32 12.23 -22.31
CA GLU A 76 14.66 12.04 -23.72
C GLU A 76 14.51 13.33 -24.52
N ALA A 77 13.44 14.09 -24.32
CA ALA A 77 13.24 15.40 -24.94
C ALA A 77 14.32 16.41 -24.53
N THR A 78 14.73 16.43 -23.26
CA THR A 78 15.84 17.30 -22.82
C THR A 78 17.19 16.89 -23.42
N PHE A 79 17.43 15.58 -23.60
CA PHE A 79 18.67 15.07 -24.17
C PHE A 79 18.77 15.35 -25.67
N THR A 80 17.68 15.14 -26.41
CA THR A 80 17.62 15.40 -27.86
C THR A 80 17.72 16.89 -28.18
N ALA A 81 17.00 17.76 -27.45
CA ALA A 81 17.11 19.21 -27.61
C ALA A 81 18.53 19.72 -27.35
N ALA A 82 19.25 19.15 -26.38
CA ALA A 82 20.64 19.52 -26.08
C ALA A 82 21.65 19.04 -27.15
N GLN A 83 21.31 18.02 -27.95
CA GLN A 83 22.15 17.55 -29.06
C GLN A 83 21.92 18.34 -30.36
N ASP A 84 20.73 18.91 -30.54
CA ASP A 84 20.40 19.73 -31.72
C ASP A 84 20.93 21.18 -31.60
N ASP A 85 21.34 21.61 -30.40
CA ASP A 85 21.91 22.93 -30.10
C ASP A 85 23.46 22.98 -30.17
N GLU A 86 24.13 21.89 -30.59
CA GLU A 86 25.61 21.76 -30.71
C GLU A 86 26.07 21.61 -32.18
#